data_AF-A0A3M8HD69-F1
#
_entry.id   AF-A0A3M8HD69-F1
#
_cell.length_a   1.000
_cell.length_b   1.000
_cell.length_c   1.000
_cell.angle_alpha   90.00
_cell.angle_beta   90.00
_cell.angle_gamma   90.00
#
_symmetry.space_group_name_H-M   'P 1'
#
loop_
_entity.id
_entity.type
_entity.pdbx_description
1 polymer ?
#
loop_
_entity_poly.entity_id
_entity_poly.type
_entity_poly.pdbx_seq_one_letter_code
_entity_poly.pdbx_strand_id
1 'polypeptide(L)'
;MLFQTLFKKQKPINIEKNASEKLLVIVNELLNKELPEHQSHHHILFTANVKLDTLKNVLNQHRSRCQLEHKVGQYHMEMYDQIRKQISDLQSLVDCYTELHIDMTHMNHRLLFYYDKINYLYENYLHLRDGTFLSEANPSFWKAIKEDTLEVVRNIL
;
A
#
# COMPACT_ATOMS: atom_id res chain seq x y z
N MET A 1 3.48 10.54 55.16
CA MET A 1 3.16 11.74 54.36
C MET A 1 4.29 11.92 53.35
N LEU A 2 4.05 11.50 52.10
CA LEU A 2 3.61 12.34 50.97
C LEU A 2 4.76 13.13 50.31
N PHE A 3 5.50 12.45 49.42
CA PHE A 3 6.18 13.07 48.28
C PHE A 3 5.81 12.30 47.02
N GLN A 4 4.59 12.51 46.52
CA GLN A 4 4.22 12.20 45.15
C GLN A 4 4.35 13.48 44.33
N THR A 5 5.59 13.81 43.95
CA THR A 5 5.84 14.85 42.94
C THR A 5 5.43 14.30 41.57
N LEU A 6 4.18 14.58 41.22
CA LEU A 6 3.77 15.18 39.95
C LEU A 6 4.60 14.77 38.71
N PHE A 7 4.52 13.49 38.32
CA PHE A 7 4.67 13.12 36.91
C PHE A 7 3.43 13.60 36.16
N LYS A 8 3.44 14.88 35.79
CA LYS A 8 2.49 15.42 34.82
C LYS A 8 2.83 14.76 33.48
N LYS A 9 2.22 13.61 33.19
CA LYS A 9 2.24 13.01 31.85
C LYS A 9 1.84 14.12 30.89
N GLN A 10 2.79 14.63 30.12
CA GLN A 10 2.46 15.47 28.98
C GLN A 10 1.52 14.64 28.12
N LYS A 11 0.27 15.10 27.96
CA LYS A 11 -0.61 14.52 26.96
C LYS A 11 0.15 14.57 25.64
N PRO A 12 0.28 13.46 24.89
CA PRO A 12 0.88 13.52 23.58
C PRO A 12 0.12 14.58 22.79
N ILE A 13 0.83 15.60 22.33
CA ILE A 13 0.30 16.54 21.35
C ILE A 13 0.03 15.67 20.13
N ASN A 14 -1.24 15.37 19.88
CA ASN A 14 -1.65 14.63 18.70
C ASN A 14 -1.51 15.62 17.54
N ILE A 15 -0.30 15.72 16.98
CA ILE A 15 -0.05 16.50 15.77
C ILE A 15 -0.89 15.82 14.70
N GLU A 16 -1.90 16.54 14.21
CA GLU A 16 -2.77 16.03 13.15
C GLU A 16 -1.89 15.70 11.94
N LYS A 17 -1.94 14.44 11.50
CA LYS A 17 -1.15 14.01 10.35
C LYS A 17 -1.62 14.72 9.08
N ASN A 18 -0.67 15.21 8.30
CA ASN A 18 -0.98 15.80 7.00
C ASN A 18 -1.35 14.71 5.97
N ALA A 19 -1.79 15.09 4.77
CA ALA A 19 -2.25 14.14 3.76
C ALA A 19 -1.14 13.17 3.33
N SER A 20 0.09 13.67 3.16
CA SER A 20 1.25 12.82 2.83
C SER A 20 1.54 11.78 3.90
N GLU A 21 1.51 12.16 5.17
CA GLU A 21 1.77 11.27 6.30
C GLU A 21 0.68 10.20 6.44
N LYS A 22 -0.59 10.58 6.26
CA LYS A 22 -1.72 9.65 6.25
C LYS A 22 -1.58 8.64 5.10
N LEU A 23 -1.28 9.13 3.89
CA LEU A 23 -1.08 8.28 2.73
C LEU A 23 0.13 7.36 2.91
N LEU A 24 1.24 7.86 3.46
CA LEU A 24 2.44 7.07 3.71
C LEU A 24 2.15 5.87 4.63
N VAL A 25 1.36 6.07 5.69
CA VAL A 25 0.95 4.96 6.57
C VAL A 25 0.20 3.89 5.79
N ILE A 26 -0.78 4.29 4.97
CA ILE A 26 -1.58 3.36 4.17
C ILE A 26 -0.71 2.62 3.16
N VAL A 27 0.14 3.33 2.41
CA VAL A 27 1.04 2.75 1.40
C VAL A 27 2.02 1.76 2.03
N ASN A 28 2.57 2.09 3.19
CA ASN A 28 3.48 1.19 3.91
C ASN A 28 2.78 -0.12 4.31
N GLU A 29 1.55 -0.03 4.82
CA GLU A 29 0.76 -1.21 5.19
C GLU A 29 0.38 -2.06 3.97
N LEU A 30 0.02 -1.42 2.86
CA LEU A 30 -0.24 -2.12 1.60
C LEU A 30 1.02 -2.81 1.07
N LEU A 31 2.19 -2.18 1.16
CA LEU A 31 3.46 -2.80 0.78
C LEU A 31 3.80 -3.99 1.68
N ASN A 32 3.58 -3.89 3.00
CA ASN A 32 3.77 -5.03 3.92
C ASN A 32 2.84 -6.20 3.59
N LYS A 33 1.60 -5.92 3.18
CA LYS A 33 0.64 -6.94 2.71
C LYS A 33 1.06 -7.58 1.39
N GLU A 34 1.60 -6.78 0.47
CA GLU A 34 2.12 -7.27 -0.80
C GLU A 34 3.44 -8.04 -0.64
N LEU A 35 4.22 -7.74 0.40
CA LEU A 35 5.55 -8.30 0.62
C LEU A 35 5.57 -9.11 1.93
N PRO A 36 4.81 -10.23 2.04
CA PRO A 36 4.76 -11.00 3.28
C PRO A 36 6.12 -11.64 3.64
N GLU A 37 6.99 -11.85 2.66
CA GLU A 37 8.36 -12.33 2.83
C GLU A 37 9.32 -11.25 3.34
N HIS A 38 8.85 -10.00 3.47
CA HIS A 38 9.66 -8.91 3.98
C HIS A 38 10.08 -9.19 5.41
N GLN A 39 11.38 -9.44 5.58
CA GLN A 39 12.00 -9.51 6.90
C GLN A 39 12.38 -8.10 7.33
N SER A 40 12.22 -7.81 8.62
CA SER A 40 12.53 -6.52 9.24
C SER A 40 13.97 -6.02 9.04
N HIS A 41 14.88 -6.89 8.58
CA HIS A 41 16.29 -6.60 8.34
C HIS A 41 16.59 -6.14 6.90
N HIS A 42 15.64 -6.26 5.97
CA HIS A 42 15.79 -5.80 4.60
C HIS A 42 15.09 -4.47 4.40
N HIS A 43 15.58 -3.65 3.47
CA HIS A 43 14.86 -2.43 3.08
C HIS A 43 13.65 -2.82 2.22
N ILE A 44 12.48 -2.23 2.48
CA ILE A 44 11.22 -2.60 1.80
C ILE A 44 11.32 -2.48 0.27
N LEU A 45 12.03 -1.46 -0.22
CA LEU A 45 12.30 -1.28 -1.66
C LEU A 45 13.14 -2.40 -2.27
N PHE A 46 14.07 -2.99 -1.51
CA PHE A 46 14.84 -4.12 -2.00
C PHE A 46 13.93 -5.34 -2.21
N THR A 47 13.12 -5.67 -1.20
CA THR A 47 12.14 -6.77 -1.30
C THR A 47 11.13 -6.53 -2.43
N ALA A 48 10.66 -5.29 -2.59
CA ALA A 48 9.75 -4.92 -3.66
C ALA A 48 10.37 -5.12 -5.06
N ASN A 49 11.63 -4.69 -5.24
CA ASN A 49 12.35 -4.86 -6.51
C ASN A 49 12.56 -6.33 -6.86
N VAL A 50 12.94 -7.16 -5.88
CA VAL A 50 13.07 -8.62 -6.09
C VAL A 50 11.72 -9.23 -6.49
N LYS A 51 10.63 -8.86 -5.82
CA LYS A 51 9.29 -9.35 -6.17
C LYS A 51 8.88 -8.90 -7.59
N LEU A 52 9.15 -7.64 -7.96
CA LEU A 52 8.86 -7.11 -9.29
C LEU A 52 9.61 -7.90 -10.38
N ASP A 53 10.88 -8.21 -10.17
CA ASP A 53 11.65 -9.01 -11.13
C ASP A 53 11.13 -10.45 -11.23
N THR A 54 10.77 -11.08 -10.11
CA THR A 54 10.11 -12.39 -10.13
C THR A 54 8.79 -12.34 -10.91
N LEU A 55 7.95 -11.34 -10.67
CA LEU A 55 6.68 -11.19 -11.40
C LEU A 55 6.90 -10.97 -12.90
N LYS A 56 7.88 -10.15 -13.30
CA LYS A 56 8.23 -9.96 -14.73
C LYS A 56 8.69 -11.26 -15.38
N ASN A 57 9.47 -12.08 -14.68
CA ASN A 57 9.91 -13.38 -15.18
C ASN A 57 8.72 -14.33 -15.36
N VAL A 58 7.82 -14.41 -14.38
CA VAL A 58 6.60 -15.24 -14.47
C VAL A 58 5.68 -14.74 -15.58
N LEU A 59 5.51 -13.43 -15.72
CA LEU A 59 4.73 -12.81 -16.80
C LEU A 59 5.22 -13.28 -18.19
N ASN A 60 6.53 -13.26 -18.41
CA ASN A 60 7.14 -13.70 -19.67
C ASN A 60 6.91 -15.20 -19.91
N GLN A 61 6.97 -16.02 -18.86
CA GLN A 61 6.66 -17.45 -18.97
C GLN A 61 5.20 -17.68 -19.40
N HIS A 62 4.23 -16.99 -18.79
CA HIS A 62 2.83 -17.09 -19.20
C HIS A 62 2.60 -16.60 -20.63
N ARG A 63 3.20 -15.47 -21.00
CA ARG A 63 3.12 -14.93 -22.37
C ARG A 63 3.56 -15.95 -23.42
N SER A 64 4.67 -16.66 -23.18
CA SER A 64 5.20 -17.66 -24.12
C SER A 64 4.31 -18.90 -24.28
N ARG A 65 3.33 -19.10 -23.38
CA ARG A 65 2.43 -20.26 -23.36
C ARG A 65 0.99 -19.92 -23.74
N CYS A 66 0.72 -18.67 -24.14
CA CYS A 66 -0.60 -18.25 -24.60
C CYS A 66 -0.93 -18.93 -25.94
N GLN A 67 -1.98 -19.76 -25.92
CA GLN A 67 -2.53 -20.44 -27.09
C GLN A 67 -4.06 -20.43 -27.00
N LEU A 68 -4.71 -19.50 -27.70
CA LEU A 68 -6.15 -19.22 -27.53
C LEU A 68 -7.05 -20.40 -27.94
N GLU A 69 -6.54 -21.30 -28.77
CA GLU A 69 -7.24 -22.50 -29.24
C GLU A 69 -7.39 -23.57 -28.14
N HIS A 70 -6.55 -23.51 -27.10
CA HIS A 70 -6.57 -24.47 -25.99
C HIS A 70 -6.96 -23.79 -24.69
N LYS A 71 -7.78 -24.49 -23.87
CA LYS A 71 -8.17 -23.99 -22.54
C LYS A 71 -6.97 -23.66 -21.65
N VAL A 72 -5.90 -24.44 -21.73
CA VAL A 72 -4.65 -24.17 -20.98
C VAL A 72 -3.97 -22.89 -21.46
N GLY A 73 -4.01 -22.61 -22.76
CA GLY A 73 -3.46 -21.36 -23.29
C GLY A 73 -4.32 -20.14 -22.96
N GLN A 74 -5.65 -20.30 -22.84
CA GLN A 74 -6.55 -19.27 -22.29
C GLN A 74 -6.26 -18.98 -20.82
N TYR A 75 -6.03 -20.03 -20.01
CA TYR A 75 -5.57 -19.86 -18.63
C TYR A 75 -4.26 -19.06 -18.56
N HIS A 76 -3.29 -19.34 -19.44
CA HIS A 76 -2.05 -18.56 -19.46
C HIS A 76 -2.29 -17.08 -19.80
N MET A 77 -3.27 -16.77 -20.66
CA MET A 77 -3.68 -15.40 -20.97
C MET A 77 -4.30 -14.70 -19.75
N GLU A 78 -5.24 -15.36 -19.06
CA GLU A 78 -5.85 -14.81 -17.84
C GLU A 78 -4.81 -14.52 -16.75
N MET A 79 -3.88 -15.45 -16.54
CA MET A 79 -2.78 -15.27 -15.60
C MET A 79 -1.83 -14.15 -16.03
N TYR A 80 -1.54 -14.02 -17.33
CA TYR A 80 -0.74 -12.93 -17.85
C TYR A 80 -1.35 -11.56 -17.49
N ASP A 81 -2.65 -11.39 -17.71
CA ASP A 81 -3.34 -10.13 -17.39
C ASP A 81 -3.35 -9.85 -15.88
N GLN A 82 -3.57 -10.88 -15.07
CA GLN A 82 -3.52 -10.75 -13.60
C GLN A 82 -2.12 -10.36 -13.11
N ILE A 83 -1.07 -11.01 -13.59
CA ILE A 83 0.31 -10.71 -13.21
C ILE A 83 0.70 -9.31 -13.69
N ARG A 84 0.28 -8.91 -14.90
CA ARG A 84 0.52 -7.58 -15.43
C ARG A 84 -0.10 -6.50 -14.53
N LYS A 85 -1.34 -6.71 -14.06
CA LYS A 85 -1.99 -5.83 -13.09
C LYS A 85 -1.22 -5.80 -11.76
N GLN A 86 -0.78 -6.96 -11.25
CA GLN A 86 0.01 -7.02 -10.02
C GLN A 86 1.33 -6.23 -10.12
N ILE A 87 2.04 -6.34 -11.25
CA ILE A 87 3.26 -5.57 -11.50
C ILE A 87 2.95 -4.08 -11.48
N SER A 88 1.91 -3.65 -12.22
CA SER A 88 1.53 -2.24 -12.27
C SER A 88 1.14 -1.70 -10.90
N ASP A 89 0.32 -2.43 -10.16
CA ASP A 89 -0.15 -2.03 -8.83
C ASP A 89 1.03 -1.95 -7.83
N LEU A 90 1.94 -2.93 -7.83
CA LEU A 90 3.11 -2.93 -6.96
C LEU A 90 4.09 -1.80 -7.31
N GLN A 91 4.33 -1.56 -8.60
CA GLN A 91 5.18 -0.46 -9.06
C GLN A 91 4.63 0.89 -8.60
N SER A 92 3.32 1.14 -8.78
CA SER A 92 2.71 2.39 -8.31
C SER A 92 2.85 2.60 -6.80
N LEU A 93 2.71 1.54 -5.99
CA LEU A 93 2.92 1.64 -4.54
C LEU A 93 4.38 1.95 -4.19
N VAL A 94 5.34 1.33 -4.89
CA VAL A 94 6.78 1.58 -4.72
C VAL A 94 7.15 3.01 -5.11
N ASP A 95 6.64 3.49 -6.23
CA ASP A 95 6.90 4.85 -6.71
C ASP A 95 6.33 5.87 -5.72
N CYS A 96 5.08 5.66 -5.25
CA CYS A 96 4.46 6.53 -4.24
C CYS A 96 5.23 6.52 -2.92
N TYR A 97 5.61 5.34 -2.43
CA TYR A 97 6.42 5.23 -1.23
C TYR A 97 7.74 6.00 -1.36
N THR A 98 8.38 5.90 -2.52
CA THR A 98 9.66 6.56 -2.80
C THR A 98 9.48 8.08 -2.81
N GLU A 99 8.51 8.59 -3.54
CA GLU A 99 8.20 10.03 -3.61
C GLU A 99 7.83 10.63 -2.24
N LEU A 100 7.04 9.91 -1.45
CA LEU A 100 6.68 10.33 -0.09
C LEU A 100 7.89 10.42 0.86
N HIS A 101 8.94 9.63 0.62
CA HIS A 101 10.19 9.69 1.38
C HIS A 101 11.20 10.71 0.84
N ILE A 102 11.15 11.03 -0.46
CA ILE A 102 12.05 12.01 -1.08
C ILE A 102 11.62 13.44 -0.74
N ASP A 103 10.37 13.80 -1.01
CA ASP A 103 9.86 15.15 -0.78
C ASP A 103 8.40 15.16 -0.31
N MET A 104 8.25 14.96 1.00
CA MET A 104 6.95 14.93 1.66
C MET A 104 6.19 16.26 1.56
N THR A 105 6.90 17.39 1.49
CA THR A 105 6.29 18.73 1.44
C THR A 105 5.66 18.97 0.08
N HIS A 106 6.40 18.70 -1.00
CA HIS A 106 5.88 18.79 -2.35
C HIS A 106 4.74 17.80 -2.58
N MET A 107 4.86 16.57 -2.07
CA MET A 107 3.77 15.60 -2.10
C MET A 107 2.53 16.10 -1.36
N ASN A 108 2.68 16.80 -0.24
CA ASN A 108 1.52 17.29 0.53
C ASN A 108 0.75 18.35 -0.27
N HIS A 109 1.46 19.18 -1.04
CA HIS A 109 0.82 20.13 -1.96
C HIS A 109 0.03 19.44 -3.07
N ARG A 110 0.57 18.37 -3.69
CA ARG A 110 -0.15 17.57 -4.71
C ARG A 110 -1.38 16.89 -4.12
N LEU A 111 -1.26 16.39 -2.90
CA LEU A 111 -2.30 15.64 -2.20
C LEU A 111 -3.42 16.51 -1.61
N LEU A 112 -3.27 17.83 -1.61
CA LEU A 112 -4.29 18.75 -1.09
C LEU A 112 -5.65 18.55 -1.78
N PHE A 113 -5.66 18.29 -3.08
CA PHE A 113 -6.89 18.03 -3.86
C PHE A 113 -7.54 16.68 -3.57
N TYR A 114 -6.81 15.78 -2.90
CA TYR A 114 -7.27 14.45 -2.52
C TYR A 114 -7.41 14.30 -0.99
N TYR A 115 -7.32 15.41 -0.24
CA TYR A 115 -7.30 15.40 1.22
C TYR A 115 -8.47 14.62 1.80
N ASP A 116 -9.71 14.89 1.34
CA ASP A 116 -10.91 14.22 1.87
C ASP A 116 -10.88 12.71 1.62
N LYS A 117 -10.42 12.29 0.43
CA LYS A 117 -10.30 10.87 0.07
C LYS A 117 -9.24 10.18 0.92
N ILE A 118 -8.07 10.80 1.08
CA ILE A 118 -6.98 10.26 1.91
C ILE A 118 -7.40 10.20 3.37
N ASN A 119 -8.09 11.22 3.85
CA ASN A 119 -8.62 11.25 5.22
C ASN A 119 -9.63 10.12 5.43
N TYR A 120 -10.56 9.93 4.51
CA TYR A 120 -11.51 8.83 4.55
C TYR A 120 -10.82 7.46 4.59
N LEU A 121 -9.82 7.23 3.73
CA LEU A 121 -9.05 5.99 3.72
C LEU A 121 -8.29 5.77 5.03
N TYR A 122 -7.70 6.83 5.58
CA TYR A 122 -6.93 6.78 6.80
C TYR A 122 -7.80 6.44 8.02
N GLU A 123 -8.95 7.10 8.16
CA GLU A 123 -9.89 6.83 9.25
C GLU A 123 -10.44 5.39 9.19
N ASN A 124 -10.78 4.91 8.00
CA ASN A 124 -11.21 3.52 7.82
C ASN A 124 -10.09 2.51 8.15
N TYR A 125 -8.85 2.81 7.79
CA TYR A 125 -7.69 2.00 8.19
C TYR A 125 -7.53 1.99 9.72
N LEU A 126 -7.69 3.12 10.40
CA LEU A 126 -7.64 3.18 11.87
C LEU A 126 -8.75 2.34 12.51
N HIS A 127 -9.99 2.45 12.02
CA HIS A 127 -11.10 1.62 12.50
C HIS A 127 -10.83 0.12 12.36
N LEU A 128 -10.20 -0.31 11.26
CA LEU A 128 -9.76 -1.69 11.09
C LEU A 128 -8.71 -2.07 12.13
N ARG A 129 -7.68 -1.23 12.30
CA ARG A 129 -6.59 -1.48 13.24
C ARG A 129 -7.08 -1.58 14.68
N ASP A 130 -8.08 -0.79 15.05
CA ASP A 130 -8.67 -0.76 16.38
C ASP A 130 -9.64 -1.94 16.64
N GLY A 131 -9.78 -2.87 15.68
CA GLY A 131 -10.61 -4.07 15.82
C GLY A 131 -12.11 -3.81 15.69
N THR A 132 -12.49 -2.69 15.06
CA THR A 132 -13.90 -2.29 14.89
C THR A 132 -14.63 -3.19 13.86
N PHE A 133 -13.90 -3.85 12.97
CA PHE A 133 -14.45 -4.73 11.93
C PHE A 133 -14.19 -6.22 12.20
N LEU A 134 -15.09 -7.09 11.72
CA LEU A 134 -14.95 -8.54 11.77
C LEU A 134 -13.76 -9.02 10.92
N SER A 135 -12.98 -9.98 11.42
CA SER A 135 -11.76 -10.47 10.75
C SER A 135 -12.01 -11.11 9.38
N GLU A 136 -13.24 -11.60 9.14
CA GLU A 136 -13.69 -12.21 7.90
C GLU A 136 -13.83 -11.19 6.75
N ALA A 137 -14.04 -9.90 7.07
CA ALA A 137 -14.11 -8.82 6.09
C ALA A 137 -12.73 -8.36 5.57
N ASN A 138 -11.64 -8.86 6.17
CA ASN A 138 -10.30 -8.35 5.94
C ASN A 138 -9.85 -8.40 4.46
N PRO A 139 -10.01 -9.49 3.69
CA PRO A 139 -9.49 -9.54 2.32
C PRO A 139 -10.17 -8.53 1.39
N SER A 140 -11.50 -8.41 1.46
CA SER A 140 -12.27 -7.47 0.65
C SER A 140 -12.01 -6.02 1.04
N PHE A 141 -11.85 -5.75 2.34
CA PHE A 141 -11.47 -4.42 2.82
C PHE A 141 -10.09 -4.00 2.32
N TRP A 142 -9.09 -4.88 2.43
CA TRP A 142 -7.74 -4.58 1.95
C TRP A 142 -7.70 -4.39 0.43
N LYS A 143 -8.52 -5.14 -0.31
CA LYS A 143 -8.70 -4.92 -1.75
C LYS A 143 -9.27 -3.52 -2.04
N ALA A 144 -10.32 -3.11 -1.34
CA ALA A 144 -10.93 -1.80 -1.52
C ALA A 144 -9.97 -0.65 -1.16
N ILE A 145 -9.31 -0.71 0.01
CA ILE A 145 -8.28 0.26 0.41
C ILE A 145 -7.19 0.35 -0.65
N LYS A 146 -6.72 -0.79 -1.18
CA LYS A 146 -5.68 -0.82 -2.21
C LYS A 146 -6.17 -0.15 -3.49
N GLU A 147 -7.37 -0.45 -3.97
CA GLU A 147 -7.92 0.12 -5.20
C GLU A 147 -8.08 1.64 -5.09
N ASP A 148 -8.66 2.13 -3.99
CA ASP A 148 -8.82 3.57 -3.76
C ASP A 148 -7.48 4.29 -3.59
N THR A 149 -6.52 3.66 -2.89
CA THR A 149 -5.17 4.21 -2.74
C THR A 149 -4.46 4.31 -4.08
N LEU A 150 -4.54 3.26 -4.91
CA LEU A 150 -3.93 3.25 -6.25
C LEU A 150 -4.55 4.31 -7.16
N GLU A 151 -5.85 4.59 -7.02
CA GLU A 151 -6.50 5.67 -7.75
C GLU A 151 -5.92 7.04 -7.36
N VAL A 152 -5.74 7.31 -6.06
CA VAL A 152 -5.06 8.53 -5.60
C VAL A 152 -3.64 8.60 -6.16
N VAL A 153 -2.88 7.51 -6.08
CA VAL A 153 -1.50 7.44 -6.55
C VAL A 153 -1.37 7.72 -8.05
N ARG A 154 -2.24 7.13 -8.88
CA ARG A 154 -2.22 7.33 -10.34
C ARG A 154 -2.59 8.74 -10.78
N ASN A 155 -3.32 9.48 -9.95
CA ASN A 155 -3.72 10.83 -10.27
C ASN A 155 -2.69 11.88 -9.80
N ILE A 156 -1.80 11.49 -8.89
CA ILE A 156 -0.76 12.38 -8.40
C ILE A 156 0.56 12.14 -9.12
N LEU A 157 1.00 10.89 -9.35
CA LEU A 157 2.26 10.53 -10.02
C LEU A 157 2.13 10.48 -11.54
#